data_AF-A0A0R3R2U2-F1
#
_entry.id   AF-A0A0R3R2U2-F1
#
_cell.length_a   1.000
_cell.length_b   1.000
_cell.length_c   1.000
_cell.angle_alpha   90.00
_cell.angle_beta   90.00
_cell.angle_gamma   90.00
#
_symmetry.space_group_name_H-M   'P 1'
#
loop_
_entity.id
_entity.type
_entity.pdbx_description
1 polymer ?
#
loop_
_entity_poly.entity_id
_entity_poly.type
_entity_poly.pdbx_seq_one_letter_code
_entity_poly.pdbx_strand_id
1 'polypeptide(L)'
;MLLELASSFANRFANKGYGIFESGDERLPINDRDLENRRKIDEICRSLMLNDDDLKRVMDELLKAMEKGLDRKTASQAAVKMLPSFVRAVPNGTEVGNFLALDLGGTNFRVLLIKLNKRDAHMAGTIFRVPESIMRGTGEGVSE
;
A
#
# COMPACT_ATOMS: atom_id res chain seq x y z
N MET A 1 8.88 11.58 -9.51
CA MET A 1 8.13 10.45 -10.08
C MET A 1 6.85 10.12 -9.31
N LEU A 2 6.86 10.02 -7.97
CA LEU A 2 5.63 9.81 -7.16
C LEU A 2 4.70 11.03 -7.10
N LEU A 3 5.24 12.25 -7.12
CA LEU A 3 4.44 13.49 -7.13
C LEU A 3 3.69 13.72 -8.45
N GLU A 4 4.22 13.26 -9.59
CA GLU A 4 3.52 13.39 -10.88
C GLU A 4 2.40 12.36 -11.05
N LEU A 5 2.55 11.17 -10.46
CA LEU A 5 1.52 10.13 -10.50
C LEU A 5 0.29 10.51 -9.65
N ALA A 6 0.49 11.11 -8.47
CA ALA A 6 -0.61 11.58 -7.62
C ALA A 6 -1.36 12.76 -8.25
N SER A 7 -0.63 13.74 -8.80
CA SER A 7 -1.24 14.89 -9.50
C SER A 7 -1.91 14.50 -10.81
N SER A 8 -1.38 13.52 -11.55
CA SER A 8 -2.02 13.00 -12.77
C SER A 8 -3.31 12.22 -12.46
N PHE A 9 -3.34 11.49 -11.34
CA PHE A 9 -4.53 10.77 -10.91
C PHE A 9 -5.60 11.76 -10.41
N ALA A 10 -5.26 12.68 -9.52
CA ALA A 10 -6.19 13.70 -9.00
C ALA A 10 -6.71 14.64 -10.11
N ASN A 11 -5.87 15.10 -11.04
CA ASN A 11 -6.31 15.91 -12.18
C ASN A 11 -7.16 15.14 -13.19
N ARG A 12 -6.94 13.82 -13.36
CA ARG A 12 -7.82 13.00 -14.20
C ARG A 12 -9.22 12.85 -13.62
N PHE A 13 -9.37 12.86 -12.28
CA PHE A 13 -10.67 12.86 -11.62
C PHE A 13 -11.29 14.27 -11.50
N ALA A 14 -10.49 15.32 -11.34
CA ALA A 14 -10.98 16.69 -11.20
C ALA A 14 -11.36 17.36 -12.54
N ASN A 15 -10.60 17.11 -13.62
CA ASN A 15 -10.83 17.77 -14.93
C ASN A 15 -11.68 16.97 -15.92
N LYS A 16 -11.89 15.67 -15.70
CA LYS A 16 -12.99 14.95 -16.38
C LYS A 16 -14.17 14.91 -15.42
N GLY A 17 -14.99 15.96 -15.46
CA GLY A 17 -16.36 15.84 -14.96
C GLY A 17 -16.93 14.53 -15.51
N TYR A 18 -17.40 13.65 -14.62
CA TYR A 18 -17.93 12.32 -14.93
C TYR A 18 -18.90 12.36 -16.12
N GLY A 19 -18.34 12.23 -17.32
CA GLY A 19 -19.05 12.00 -18.56
C GLY A 19 -19.00 10.50 -18.76
N ILE A 20 -20.16 9.87 -18.62
CA ILE A 20 -20.38 8.47 -18.95
C ILE A 20 -20.00 8.35 -20.43
N PHE A 21 -18.91 7.64 -20.73
CA PHE A 21 -18.49 7.40 -22.11
C PHE A 21 -19.36 6.27 -22.66
N GLU A 22 -20.32 6.59 -23.52
CA GLU A 22 -20.80 5.68 -24.55
C GLU A 22 -20.81 6.39 -25.90
N SER A 23 -20.59 5.60 -26.94
CA SER A 23 -20.31 5.99 -28.33
C SER A 23 -21.30 7.01 -28.91
N GLY A 24 -20.77 8.14 -29.39
CA GLY A 24 -21.53 9.21 -30.03
C GLY A 24 -21.44 10.48 -29.21
N ASP A 25 -21.03 11.57 -29.83
CA ASP A 25 -20.71 12.87 -29.22
C ASP A 25 -21.92 13.62 -28.60
N GLU A 26 -22.98 12.91 -28.18
CA GLU A 26 -24.15 13.48 -27.52
C GLU A 26 -24.12 13.15 -26.02
N ARG A 27 -23.83 14.17 -25.21
CA ARG A 27 -24.06 14.10 -23.77
C ARG A 27 -25.57 14.00 -23.52
N LEU A 28 -26.03 12.82 -23.10
CA LEU A 28 -27.38 12.67 -22.57
C LEU A 28 -27.57 13.63 -21.39
N PRO A 29 -28.70 14.37 -21.32
CA PRO A 29 -28.96 15.28 -20.22
C PRO A 29 -29.03 14.50 -18.90
N ILE A 30 -28.24 14.93 -17.92
CA ILE A 30 -28.30 14.39 -16.56
C ILE A 30 -29.68 14.74 -16.00
N ASN A 31 -30.47 13.73 -15.64
CA ASN A 31 -31.78 13.96 -15.05
C ASN A 31 -31.65 14.41 -13.57
N ASP A 32 -32.71 14.99 -13.03
CA ASP A 32 -32.71 15.55 -11.66
C ASP A 32 -32.39 14.51 -10.58
N ARG A 33 -32.77 13.25 -10.80
CA ARG A 33 -32.49 12.14 -9.87
C ARG A 33 -31.00 11.80 -9.83
N ASP A 34 -30.33 11.79 -10.98
CA ASP A 34 -28.89 11.53 -11.07
C ASP A 34 -28.08 12.68 -10.48
N LEU A 35 -28.54 13.92 -10.67
CA LEU A 35 -27.94 15.09 -10.03
C LEU A 35 -28.06 15.02 -8.49
N GLU A 36 -29.22 14.59 -7.99
CA GLU A 36 -29.46 14.40 -6.55
C GLU A 36 -28.62 13.25 -5.96
N ASN A 37 -28.54 12.12 -6.66
CA ASN A 37 -27.67 11.01 -6.25
C ASN A 37 -26.21 11.44 -6.19
N ARG A 38 -25.75 12.21 -7.18
CA ARG A 38 -24.38 12.74 -7.21
C ARG A 38 -24.10 13.65 -6.01
N ARG A 39 -25.04 14.55 -5.65
CA ARG A 39 -24.90 15.40 -4.45
C ARG A 39 -24.74 14.58 -3.17
N LYS A 40 -25.55 13.53 -3.01
CA LYS A 40 -25.46 12.62 -1.85
C LYS A 40 -24.13 11.88 -1.81
N ILE A 41 -23.66 11.39 -2.96
CA ILE A 41 -22.35 10.72 -3.06
C ILE A 41 -21.24 11.71 -2.70
N ASP A 42 -21.25 12.91 -3.26
CA ASP A 42 -20.25 13.96 -3.00
C ASP A 42 -20.25 14.36 -1.51
N GLU A 43 -21.42 14.42 -0.87
CA GLU A 43 -21.54 14.70 0.56
C GLU A 43 -20.95 13.58 1.43
N ILE A 44 -21.29 12.32 1.12
CA ILE A 44 -20.76 11.15 1.84
C ILE A 44 -19.24 11.05 1.68
N CYS A 45 -18.73 11.27 0.46
CA CYS A 45 -17.31 11.15 0.16
C CYS A 45 -16.50 12.38 0.59
N ARG A 46 -17.13 13.50 0.99
CA ARG A 46 -16.42 14.74 1.33
C ARG A 46 -15.37 14.55 2.42
N SER A 47 -15.63 13.71 3.42
CA SER A 47 -14.68 13.42 4.50
C SER A 47 -13.45 12.60 4.06
N LEU A 48 -13.50 11.98 2.88
CA LEU A 48 -12.39 11.23 2.28
C LEU A 48 -11.53 12.09 1.36
N MET A 49 -12.00 13.30 1.02
CA MET A 49 -11.28 14.24 0.16
C MET A 49 -10.27 15.03 0.99
N LEU A 50 -9.03 14.53 1.02
CA LEU A 50 -7.92 15.19 1.70
C LEU A 50 -7.28 16.25 0.80
N ASN A 51 -7.11 17.46 1.32
CA ASN A 51 -6.32 18.50 0.68
C ASN A 51 -4.84 18.45 1.14
N ASP A 52 -4.00 19.30 0.56
CA ASP A 52 -2.57 19.32 0.87
C ASP A 52 -2.26 19.58 2.36
N ASP A 53 -3.08 20.38 3.05
CA ASP A 53 -2.88 20.65 4.47
C ASP A 53 -3.31 19.46 5.33
N ASP A 54 -4.33 18.70 4.92
CA ASP A 54 -4.66 17.42 5.54
C ASP A 54 -3.49 16.42 5.40
N LEU A 55 -2.90 16.33 4.21
CA LEU A 55 -1.77 15.43 3.95
C LEU A 55 -0.52 15.83 4.76
N LYS A 56 -0.22 17.13 4.87
CA LYS A 56 0.88 17.61 5.74
C LYS A 56 0.63 17.24 7.20
N ARG A 57 -0.60 17.41 7.69
CA ARG A 57 -0.95 17.00 9.07
C ARG A 57 -0.75 15.51 9.29
N VAL A 58 -1.17 14.66 8.35
CA VAL A 58 -0.95 13.21 8.43
C VAL A 58 0.54 12.87 8.44
N MET A 59 1.33 13.52 7.60
CA MET A 59 2.79 13.34 7.57
C MET A 59 3.43 13.72 8.91
N ASP A 60 3.07 14.88 9.47
CA ASP A 60 3.61 15.35 10.75
C ASP A 60 3.26 14.40 11.90
N GLU A 61 2.01 13.91 11.95
CA GLU A 61 1.59 12.94 12.97
C GLU A 61 2.29 11.59 12.80
N LEU A 62 2.51 11.13 11.57
CA LEU A 62 3.27 9.92 11.31
C LEU A 62 4.73 10.06 11.76
N LEU A 63 5.38 11.20 11.47
CA LEU A 63 6.74 11.49 11.92
C LEU A 63 6.84 11.47 13.45
N LYS A 64 5.93 12.15 14.15
CA LYS A 64 5.87 12.11 15.63
C LYS A 64 5.66 10.69 16.16
N ALA A 65 4.84 9.88 15.49
CA ALA A 65 4.61 8.49 15.89
C ALA A 65 5.87 7.63 15.68
N MET A 66 6.62 7.85 14.61
CA MET A 66 7.90 7.20 14.35
C MET A 66 8.96 7.60 15.39
N GLU A 67 9.07 8.88 15.73
CA GLU A 67 9.97 9.37 16.79
C GLU A 67 9.67 8.70 18.13
N LYS A 68 8.40 8.61 18.50
CA LYS A 68 7.96 7.88 19.70
C LYS A 68 8.31 6.39 19.63
N GLY A 69 8.22 5.77 18.46
CA GLY A 69 8.60 4.37 18.24
C GLY A 69 10.09 4.12 18.38
N LEU A 70 10.93 5.10 18.04
CA LEU A 70 12.39 5.00 18.14
C LEU A 70 12.92 5.36 19.54
N ASP A 71 12.23 6.20 20.30
CA ASP A 71 12.65 6.58 21.65
C ASP A 71 12.42 5.43 22.65
N ARG A 72 13.50 5.04 23.34
CA ARG A 72 13.53 3.94 24.32
C ARG A 72 12.48 4.06 25.42
N LYS A 73 12.10 5.27 25.82
CA LYS A 73 11.12 5.53 26.89
C LYS A 73 9.68 5.37 26.40
N THR A 74 9.41 5.65 25.13
CA THR A 74 8.04 5.65 24.58
C THR A 74 7.72 4.48 23.66
N ALA A 75 8.73 3.75 23.17
CA ALA A 75 8.57 2.68 22.18
C ALA A 75 7.57 1.58 22.58
N SER A 76 7.53 1.20 23.87
CA SER A 76 6.60 0.17 24.36
C SER A 76 5.13 0.57 24.16
N GLN A 77 4.81 1.85 24.28
CA GLN A 77 3.45 2.41 24.14
C GLN A 77 3.19 3.04 22.78
N ALA A 78 4.21 3.17 21.91
CA ALA A 78 4.06 3.76 20.59
C ALA A 78 3.13 2.91 19.70
N ALA A 79 2.26 3.58 18.94
CA ALA A 79 1.41 2.92 17.94
C ALA A 79 2.23 2.40 16.75
N VAL A 80 3.28 3.14 16.36
CA VAL A 80 4.24 2.73 15.34
C VAL A 80 5.49 2.19 16.04
N LYS A 81 5.74 0.88 15.92
CA LYS A 81 6.73 0.18 16.76
C LYS A 81 8.19 0.33 16.35
N MET A 82 8.46 0.75 15.10
CA MET A 82 9.82 0.97 14.59
C MET A 82 10.81 -0.17 14.90
N LEU A 83 10.37 -1.42 14.70
CA LEU A 83 11.14 -2.61 15.05
C LEU A 83 12.44 -2.71 14.20
N PRO A 84 13.60 -3.04 14.80
CA PRO A 84 14.84 -3.19 14.06
C PRO A 84 14.82 -4.47 13.21
N SER A 85 15.11 -4.33 11.91
CA SER A 85 15.23 -5.46 10.98
C SER A 85 16.59 -6.17 11.04
N PHE A 86 17.57 -5.57 11.73
CA PHE A 86 18.99 -5.96 11.73
C PHE A 86 19.69 -5.94 10.36
N VAL A 87 19.04 -5.40 9.33
CA VAL A 87 19.66 -5.09 8.03
C VAL A 87 20.41 -3.77 8.15
N ARG A 88 21.74 -3.81 8.08
CA ARG A 88 22.62 -2.65 8.34
C ARG A 88 23.16 -1.94 7.11
N ALA A 89 22.94 -2.51 5.92
CA ALA A 89 23.37 -1.94 4.66
C ALA A 89 22.41 -2.34 3.54
N VAL A 90 22.32 -1.49 2.52
CA VAL A 90 21.64 -1.82 1.26
C VAL A 90 22.59 -2.60 0.35
N PRO A 91 22.06 -3.38 -0.61
CA PRO A 91 22.90 -4.11 -1.55
C PRO A 91 23.86 -3.18 -2.30
N ASN A 92 25.09 -3.62 -2.50
CA ASN A 92 26.14 -2.84 -3.16
C ASN A 92 26.62 -3.46 -4.49
N GLY A 93 26.03 -4.58 -4.91
CA GLY A 93 26.36 -5.29 -6.14
C GLY A 93 27.61 -6.16 -6.01
N THR A 94 28.08 -6.45 -4.80
CA THR A 94 29.16 -7.42 -4.55
C THR A 94 28.64 -8.78 -4.09
N GLU A 95 27.32 -8.91 -3.91
CA GLU A 95 26.65 -10.12 -3.46
C GLU A 95 26.83 -11.25 -4.47
N VAL A 96 27.29 -12.40 -3.99
CA VAL A 96 27.49 -13.60 -4.80
C VAL A 96 27.01 -14.82 -4.03
N GLY A 97 26.44 -15.79 -4.73
CA GLY A 97 26.04 -17.06 -4.14
C GLY A 97 24.63 -17.50 -4.51
N ASN A 98 24.26 -18.66 -4.00
CA ASN A 98 22.94 -19.25 -4.18
C ASN A 98 22.19 -19.18 -2.85
N PHE A 99 21.02 -18.56 -2.85
CA PHE A 99 20.21 -18.32 -1.68
C PHE A 99 18.83 -18.94 -1.86
N LEU A 100 18.28 -19.48 -0.78
CA LEU A 100 16.87 -19.81 -0.71
C LEU A 100 16.13 -18.66 -0.05
N ALA A 101 15.04 -18.20 -0.67
CA ALA A 101 14.11 -17.26 -0.07
C ALA A 101 12.74 -17.90 0.07
N LEU A 102 12.12 -17.63 1.22
CA LEU A 102 10.82 -18.13 1.61
C LEU A 102 9.89 -16.93 1.79
N ASP A 103 8.81 -16.87 1.02
CA ASP A 103 7.81 -15.82 1.08
C ASP A 103 6.48 -16.44 1.50
N LEU A 104 6.15 -16.30 2.79
CA LEU A 104 4.90 -16.78 3.35
C LEU A 104 3.89 -15.63 3.37
N GLY A 105 3.05 -15.58 2.35
CA GLY A 105 1.85 -14.75 2.35
C GLY A 105 0.66 -15.48 2.97
N GLY A 106 -0.48 -14.79 3.07
CA GLY A 106 -1.70 -15.38 3.62
C GLY A 106 -2.24 -16.55 2.79
N THR A 107 -2.25 -16.44 1.46
CA THR A 107 -2.85 -17.47 0.57
C THR A 107 -1.80 -18.36 -0.10
N ASN A 108 -0.59 -17.85 -0.27
CA ASN A 108 0.45 -18.50 -1.05
C ASN A 108 1.77 -18.50 -0.26
N PHE A 109 2.45 -19.64 -0.33
CA PHE A 109 3.82 -19.82 0.11
C PHE A 109 4.71 -19.96 -1.13
N ARG A 110 5.77 -19.16 -1.23
CA ARG A 110 6.71 -19.25 -2.35
C ARG A 110 8.07 -19.70 -1.85
N VAL A 111 8.66 -20.65 -2.57
CA VAL A 111 10.04 -21.07 -2.40
C VAL A 111 10.82 -20.60 -3.63
N LEU A 112 11.86 -19.82 -3.39
CA LEU A 112 12.69 -19.19 -4.44
C LEU A 112 14.14 -19.64 -4.28
N LEU A 113 14.75 -20.07 -5.38
CA LEU A 113 16.21 -20.17 -5.51
C LEU A 113 16.70 -18.91 -6.24
N ILE A 114 17.49 -18.10 -5.53
CA ILE A 114 18.08 -16.86 -6.02
C ILE A 114 19.57 -17.11 -6.23
N LYS A 115 20.05 -16.94 -7.46
CA LYS A 115 21.47 -17.00 -7.81
C LYS A 115 21.96 -15.59 -8.07
N LEU A 116 22.86 -15.10 -7.22
CA LEU A 116 23.49 -13.79 -7.34
C LEU A 116 24.91 -13.95 -7.87
N ASN A 117 25.25 -13.13 -8.86
CA ASN A 117 26.60 -12.92 -9.35
C ASN A 117 26.83 -11.41 -9.51
N LYS A 118 27.22 -10.74 -8.42
CA LYS A 118 27.42 -9.30 -8.36
C LYS A 118 26.11 -8.55 -8.67
N ARG A 119 26.01 -7.98 -9.87
CA ARG A 119 24.83 -7.25 -10.34
C ARG A 119 23.84 -8.12 -11.08
N ASP A 120 24.24 -9.35 -11.44
CA ASP A 120 23.37 -10.30 -12.13
C ASP A 120 22.59 -11.12 -11.10
N ALA A 121 21.28 -11.24 -11.32
CA ALA A 121 20.40 -12.04 -10.49
C ALA A 121 19.55 -12.97 -11.37
N HIS A 122 19.55 -14.26 -11.05
CA HIS A 122 18.66 -15.23 -11.65
C HIS A 122 17.78 -15.86 -10.58
N MET A 123 16.47 -15.92 -10.82
CA MET A 123 15.50 -16.46 -9.87
C MET A 123 14.70 -17.58 -10.50
N ALA A 124 14.56 -18.70 -9.77
CA ALA A 124 13.62 -19.76 -10.08
C ALA A 124 12.75 -20.01 -8.85
N GLY A 125 11.47 -20.31 -9.05
CA GLY A 125 10.55 -20.45 -7.93
C GLY A 125 9.38 -21.36 -8.18
N THR A 126 8.75 -21.81 -7.09
CA THR A 126 7.48 -22.54 -7.10
C THR A 126 6.54 -21.90 -6.09
N ILE A 127 5.26 -21.83 -6.45
CA ILE A 127 4.20 -21.31 -5.60
C ILE A 127 3.37 -22.48 -5.09
N PHE A 128 3.15 -22.51 -3.78
CA PHE A 128 2.31 -23.46 -3.08
C PHE A 128 1.11 -22.73 -2.51
N ARG A 129 -0.10 -23.24 -2.78
CA ARG A 129 -1.31 -22.72 -2.14
C ARG A 129 -1.35 -23.19 -0.69
N VAL A 130 -1.56 -22.26 0.24
CA VAL A 130 -1.76 -22.62 1.64
C VAL A 130 -3.19 -23.15 1.81
N PRO A 131 -3.40 -24.35 2.37
CA PRO A 131 -4.73 -24.88 2.65
C PRO A 131 -5.52 -23.98 3.61
N GLU A 132 -6.83 -23.84 3.38
CA GLU A 132 -7.68 -22.96 4.20
C GLU A 132 -7.70 -23.36 5.68
N SER A 133 -7.60 -24.66 5.98
CA SER A 133 -7.51 -25.19 7.34
C SER A 133 -6.24 -24.76 8.09
N ILE A 134 -5.19 -24.36 7.36
CA ILE A 134 -3.93 -23.83 7.94
C ILE A 134 -3.96 -22.30 7.96
N MET A 135 -4.62 -21.67 6.99
CA MET A 135 -4.75 -20.21 6.92
C MET A 135 -5.59 -19.64 8.07
N ARG A 136 -6.54 -20.41 8.60
CA ARG A 136 -7.47 -19.98 9.66
C ARG A 136 -7.12 -20.68 10.97
N GLY A 137 -7.00 -19.90 12.05
CA GLY A 137 -6.88 -20.40 13.43
C GLY A 137 -7.83 -19.66 14.36
N THR A 138 -7.98 -20.14 15.60
CA THR A 138 -8.85 -19.54 16.62
C THR A 138 -8.37 -18.17 17.11
N GLY A 139 -7.14 -17.77 16.77
CA GLY A 139 -6.54 -16.50 17.20
C GLY A 139 -6.04 -16.51 18.66
N GLU A 140 -6.25 -17.60 19.40
CA GLU A 140 -5.88 -17.73 20.82
C GLU A 140 -4.37 -17.57 21.08
N GLY A 141 -3.53 -17.82 20.07
CA GLY A 141 -2.07 -17.67 20.14
C GLY A 141 -1.49 -16.33 19.66
N VAL A 142 -2.31 -15.31 19.36
CA VAL A 142 -1.85 -14.02 18.79
C VAL A 142 -1.73 -12.92 19.88
N SER A 143 -1.82 -13.31 21.16
CA SER A 143 -1.92 -12.39 22.30
C SER A 143 -0.66 -12.42 23.19
N GLU A 144 0.51 -12.03 22.68
CA GLU A 144 1.69 -11.72 23.51
C GLU A 144 2.47 -10.51 22.99
#